data_AF-A0A9D5DF77-F1
#
_entry.id   AF-A0A9D5DF77-F1
#
_cell.length_a   1.000
_cell.length_b   1.000
_cell.length_c   1.000
_cell.angle_alpha   90.00
_cell.angle_beta   90.00
_cell.angle_gamma   90.00
#
_symmetry.space_group_name_H-M   'P 1'
#
loop_
_entity.id
_entity.type
_entity.pdbx_description
1 polymer ?
#
loop_
_entity_poly.entity_id
_entity_poly.type
_entity_poly.pdbx_seq_one_letter_code
_entity_poly.pdbx_strand_id
1 'polypeptide(L)'
;MNEGAYHEALCDTDEGRTIFLRNVPFEMTEFALKELVERRFGETLYVKLVFSKTTQLPKGVAFIKFKNIESVVKVLEGEKSAEKYYNEHIFQRRGDSSGSKNSNTLVLPPEVGIQYNGRRIFAHLALSRSEVAAVENKKASKNQLPKVKKDLELLKKGLLLPGMKGTEGISSHDLRLRENSWKEIKIKMNNPNYEVNKFRLCVRNIPTKMKSCELNNVIIQEISKLDDNKVYNLAKEIITEIDESENSDCGNVTSLRRISKTLKRNINSPKRCRNIFKMLIKKVNIIRENSLKTSKSRGFAFVNTISHSFSSTLLEILNNNPKAFTYEKRPIVEFAIDDKRALFIQRKRIKKNFNKCKDRSSNNMDNIQKKAIHAI
;
A
#
# COMPACT_ATOMS: atom_id res chain seq x y z
N MET A 1 -44.77 -11.17 -38.85
CA MET A 1 -44.51 -10.09 -37.88
C MET A 1 -44.39 -10.77 -36.52
N ASN A 2 -43.16 -10.96 -36.03
CA ASN A 2 -42.92 -11.55 -34.71
C ASN A 2 -42.78 -10.42 -33.70
N GLU A 3 -43.82 -10.22 -32.90
CA GLU A 3 -43.77 -9.30 -31.77
C GLU A 3 -43.02 -9.96 -30.61
N GLY A 4 -41.82 -9.45 -30.35
CA GLY A 4 -41.03 -9.80 -29.18
C GLY A 4 -41.68 -9.22 -27.93
N ALA A 5 -42.23 -10.08 -27.08
CA ALA A 5 -42.69 -9.73 -25.75
C ALA A 5 -41.49 -9.32 -24.88
N TYR A 6 -41.32 -8.00 -24.70
CA TYR A 6 -40.49 -7.44 -23.64
C TYR A 6 -41.17 -7.76 -22.30
N HIS A 7 -40.72 -8.82 -21.63
CA HIS A 7 -41.02 -9.03 -20.22
C HIS A 7 -40.35 -7.92 -19.41
N GLU A 8 -41.14 -6.92 -19.01
CA GLU A 8 -40.78 -5.99 -17.95
C GLU A 8 -40.39 -6.79 -16.69
N ALA A 9 -39.15 -6.62 -16.26
CA ALA A 9 -38.62 -7.25 -15.06
C ALA A 9 -39.32 -6.67 -13.82
N LEU A 10 -40.35 -7.37 -13.35
CA LEU A 10 -40.90 -7.20 -12.01
C LEU A 10 -39.75 -7.20 -10.99
N CYS A 11 -39.73 -6.18 -10.14
CA CYS A 11 -38.69 -5.96 -9.14
C CYS A 11 -38.76 -7.06 -8.06
N ASP A 12 -38.04 -8.16 -8.27
CA ASP A 12 -38.03 -9.37 -7.42
C ASP A 12 -37.60 -9.16 -5.95
N THR A 13 -37.15 -7.96 -5.57
CA THR A 13 -36.59 -7.68 -4.25
C THR A 13 -37.61 -7.27 -3.19
N ASP A 14 -38.84 -6.91 -3.57
CA ASP A 14 -39.79 -6.31 -2.63
C ASP A 14 -40.54 -7.36 -1.78
N GLU A 15 -40.45 -8.63 -2.15
CA GLU A 15 -41.14 -9.74 -1.46
C GLU A 15 -40.36 -10.29 -0.26
N GLY A 16 -39.11 -9.85 -0.03
CA GLY A 16 -38.26 -10.32 1.07
C GLY A 16 -37.85 -11.81 0.99
N ARG A 17 -38.17 -12.49 -0.13
CA ARG A 17 -37.89 -13.92 -0.35
C ARG A 17 -36.50 -14.22 -0.93
N THR A 18 -35.73 -13.17 -1.20
CA THR A 18 -34.44 -13.26 -1.90
C THR A 18 -33.27 -13.10 -0.93
N ILE A 19 -32.33 -14.04 -0.98
CA ILE A 19 -31.11 -14.05 -0.18
C ILE A 19 -29.90 -13.77 -1.09
N PHE A 20 -29.02 -12.91 -0.58
CA PHE A 20 -27.70 -12.62 -1.10
C PHE A 20 -26.65 -13.53 -0.43
N LEU A 21 -25.95 -14.33 -1.23
CA LEU A 21 -24.86 -15.17 -0.77
C LEU A 21 -23.50 -14.58 -1.16
N ARG A 22 -22.55 -14.62 -0.22
CA ARG A 22 -21.17 -14.14 -0.41
C ARG A 22 -20.17 -15.24 -0.03
N ASN A 23 -18.98 -15.19 -0.63
CA ASN A 23 -17.91 -16.17 -0.45
C ASN A 23 -18.26 -17.54 -1.04
N VAL A 24 -19.02 -17.53 -2.14
CA VAL A 24 -19.31 -18.73 -2.93
C VAL A 24 -18.04 -19.12 -3.70
N PRO A 25 -17.59 -20.39 -3.64
CA PRO A 25 -16.44 -20.86 -4.40
C PRO A 25 -16.61 -20.68 -5.91
N PHE A 26 -15.54 -20.31 -6.61
CA PHE A 26 -15.59 -20.04 -8.05
C PHE A 26 -15.86 -21.28 -8.92
N GLU A 27 -15.54 -22.47 -8.40
CA GLU A 27 -15.79 -23.76 -9.06
C GLU A 27 -17.24 -24.24 -8.87
N MET A 28 -18.02 -23.58 -8.00
CA MET A 28 -19.37 -24.02 -7.66
C MET A 28 -20.35 -23.65 -8.79
N THR A 29 -21.13 -24.64 -9.25
CA THR A 29 -22.18 -24.44 -10.25
C THR A 29 -23.49 -24.02 -9.59
N GLU A 30 -24.40 -23.43 -10.36
CA GLU A 30 -25.74 -23.03 -9.89
C GLU A 30 -26.54 -24.25 -9.37
N PHE A 31 -26.40 -25.40 -10.05
CA PHE A 31 -27.04 -26.65 -9.66
C PHE A 31 -26.56 -27.15 -8.29
N ALA A 32 -25.24 -27.21 -8.08
CA ALA A 32 -24.68 -27.66 -6.80
C ALA A 32 -25.08 -26.72 -5.64
N LEU A 33 -25.15 -25.42 -5.91
CA LEU A 33 -25.56 -24.44 -4.90
C LEU A 33 -27.04 -24.55 -4.57
N LYS A 34 -27.89 -24.83 -5.57
CA LYS A 34 -29.30 -25.12 -5.39
C LYS A 34 -29.51 -26.34 -4.51
N GLU A 35 -28.88 -27.46 -4.84
CA GLU A 35 -29.00 -28.72 -4.09
C GLU A 35 -28.55 -28.56 -2.63
N LEU A 36 -27.43 -27.87 -2.40
CA LEU A 36 -26.90 -27.61 -1.05
C LEU A 36 -27.91 -26.88 -0.16
N VAL A 37 -28.60 -25.89 -0.74
CA VAL A 37 -29.54 -25.02 -0.01
C VAL A 37 -30.90 -25.69 0.16
N GLU A 38 -31.41 -26.36 -0.88
CA GLU A 38 -32.71 -27.05 -0.85
C GLU A 38 -32.73 -28.20 0.14
N ARG A 39 -31.63 -28.95 0.26
CA ARG A 39 -31.51 -30.07 1.20
C ARG A 39 -31.75 -29.68 2.66
N ARG A 40 -31.50 -28.43 3.02
CA ARG A 40 -31.50 -27.99 4.43
C ARG A 40 -32.52 -26.91 4.76
N PHE A 41 -32.75 -25.96 3.86
CA PHE A 41 -33.52 -24.76 4.17
C PHE A 41 -34.87 -24.70 3.45
N GLY A 42 -35.00 -25.41 2.33
CA GLY A 42 -36.25 -25.56 1.58
C GLY A 42 -36.15 -25.14 0.11
N GLU A 43 -37.24 -25.33 -0.63
CA GLU A 43 -37.28 -25.20 -2.09
C GLU A 43 -37.01 -23.78 -2.61
N THR A 44 -36.23 -23.71 -3.70
CA THR A 44 -35.87 -22.45 -4.36
C THR A 44 -36.58 -22.30 -5.70
N LEU A 45 -36.91 -21.06 -6.06
CA LEU A 45 -37.42 -20.71 -7.39
C LEU A 45 -36.27 -20.66 -8.38
N TYR A 46 -35.21 -19.91 -8.05
CA TYR A 46 -34.01 -19.83 -8.85
C TYR A 46 -32.78 -19.56 -7.98
N VAL A 47 -31.63 -19.95 -8.52
CA VAL A 47 -30.29 -19.62 -8.04
C VAL A 47 -29.55 -18.98 -9.19
N LYS A 48 -28.94 -17.81 -8.95
CA LYS A 48 -28.20 -17.07 -9.98
C LYS A 48 -26.82 -16.68 -9.49
N LEU A 49 -25.78 -17.15 -10.17
CA LEU A 49 -24.40 -16.73 -9.91
C LEU A 49 -24.10 -15.41 -10.61
N VAL A 50 -23.37 -14.54 -9.91
CA VAL A 50 -23.00 -13.23 -10.46
C VAL A 50 -21.64 -13.30 -11.11
N PHE A 51 -21.61 -13.04 -12.42
CA PHE A 51 -20.40 -12.93 -13.20
C PHE A 51 -19.98 -11.46 -13.41
N SER A 52 -18.69 -11.24 -13.57
CA SER A 52 -18.14 -9.93 -13.88
C SER A 52 -18.35 -9.59 -15.35
N LYS A 53 -19.02 -8.47 -15.64
CA LYS A 53 -19.28 -8.00 -17.02
C LYS A 53 -18.00 -7.82 -17.85
N THR A 54 -16.90 -7.46 -17.20
CA THR A 54 -15.63 -7.14 -17.87
C THR A 54 -14.77 -8.38 -18.10
N THR A 55 -14.75 -9.31 -17.13
CA THR A 55 -13.81 -10.45 -17.14
C THR A 55 -14.50 -11.79 -17.39
N GLN A 56 -15.83 -11.83 -17.41
CA GLN A 56 -16.66 -13.04 -17.49
C GLN A 56 -16.35 -14.11 -16.42
N LEU A 57 -15.62 -13.74 -15.36
CA LEU A 57 -15.29 -14.62 -14.24
C LEU A 57 -16.34 -14.50 -13.11
N PRO A 58 -16.60 -15.58 -12.36
CA PRO A 58 -17.51 -15.55 -11.22
C PRO A 58 -16.99 -14.61 -10.13
N LYS A 59 -17.87 -13.77 -9.58
CA LYS A 59 -17.52 -12.82 -8.50
C LYS A 59 -17.50 -13.46 -7.10
N GLY A 60 -17.87 -14.73 -6.98
CA GLY A 60 -18.01 -15.43 -5.70
C GLY A 60 -19.21 -14.96 -4.88
N VAL A 61 -20.27 -14.57 -5.60
CA VAL A 61 -21.53 -14.03 -5.08
C VAL A 61 -22.69 -14.67 -5.84
N ALA A 62 -23.78 -14.96 -5.13
CA ALA A 62 -24.99 -15.53 -5.71
C ALA A 62 -26.25 -14.87 -5.15
N PHE A 63 -27.35 -14.96 -5.90
CA PHE A 63 -28.69 -14.62 -5.43
C PHE A 63 -29.58 -15.85 -5.49
N ILE A 64 -30.36 -16.08 -4.45
CA ILE A 64 -31.31 -17.19 -4.35
C ILE A 64 -32.67 -16.63 -3.98
N LYS A 65 -33.72 -16.98 -4.73
CA LYS A 65 -35.10 -16.68 -4.37
C LYS A 65 -35.79 -17.95 -3.89
N PHE A 66 -36.32 -17.94 -2.68
CA PHE A 66 -37.06 -19.07 -2.13
C PHE A 66 -38.54 -19.00 -2.51
N LYS A 67 -39.20 -20.17 -2.57
CA LYS A 67 -40.67 -20.21 -2.72
C LYS A 67 -41.35 -19.64 -1.47
N ASN A 68 -40.89 -20.08 -0.30
CA ASN A 68 -41.46 -19.76 1.00
C ASN A 68 -40.57 -18.78 1.78
N ILE A 69 -41.20 -17.87 2.53
CA ILE A 69 -40.50 -16.92 3.39
C ILE A 69 -39.90 -17.60 4.63
N GLU A 70 -40.50 -18.70 5.09
CA GLU A 70 -40.00 -19.49 6.23
C GLU A 70 -38.60 -20.04 5.98
N SER A 71 -38.30 -20.44 4.74
CA SER A 71 -36.97 -20.90 4.35
C SER A 71 -35.92 -19.81 4.51
N VAL A 72 -36.28 -18.55 4.23
CA VAL A 72 -35.37 -17.40 4.41
C VAL A 72 -35.05 -17.20 5.88
N VAL A 73 -36.04 -17.30 6.76
CA VAL A 73 -35.85 -17.19 8.22
C VAL A 73 -34.88 -18.26 8.72
N LYS A 74 -35.08 -19.53 8.29
CA LYS A 74 -34.18 -20.65 8.64
C LYS A 74 -32.73 -20.41 8.19
N VAL A 75 -32.52 -19.84 7.00
CA VAL A 75 -31.16 -19.51 6.52
C VAL A 75 -30.52 -18.44 7.40
N LEU A 76 -31.25 -17.38 7.73
CA LEU A 76 -30.73 -16.29 8.55
C LEU A 76 -30.44 -16.72 9.99
N GLU A 77 -31.28 -17.58 10.56
CA GLU A 77 -31.02 -18.21 11.88
C GLU A 77 -29.78 -19.12 11.83
N GLY A 78 -29.66 -19.96 10.80
CA GLY A 78 -28.49 -20.79 10.58
C GLY A 78 -27.20 -19.98 10.48
N GLU A 79 -27.25 -18.82 9.83
CA GLU A 79 -26.10 -17.93 9.69
C GLU A 79 -25.73 -17.22 11.00
N LYS A 80 -26.72 -16.81 11.81
CA LYS A 80 -26.49 -16.25 13.16
C LYS A 80 -25.80 -17.28 14.06
N SER A 81 -26.27 -18.53 14.04
CA SER A 81 -25.65 -19.63 14.79
C SER A 81 -24.21 -19.89 14.33
N ALA A 82 -23.94 -19.81 13.03
CA ALA A 82 -22.59 -19.93 12.47
C ALA A 82 -21.67 -18.79 12.89
N GLU A 83 -22.19 -17.56 12.97
CA GLU A 83 -21.44 -16.41 13.45
C GLU A 83 -21.08 -16.52 14.93
N LYS A 84 -22.03 -16.97 15.77
CA LYS A 84 -21.79 -17.23 17.19
C LYS A 84 -20.70 -18.30 17.37
N TYR A 85 -20.83 -19.44 16.69
CA TYR A 85 -19.84 -20.51 16.72
C TYR A 85 -18.45 -20.03 16.28
N TYR A 86 -18.39 -19.27 15.19
CA TYR A 86 -17.14 -18.73 14.66
C TYR A 86 -16.45 -17.78 15.65
N ASN A 87 -17.22 -16.89 16.29
CA ASN A 87 -16.68 -15.94 17.26
C ASN A 87 -16.17 -16.62 18.53
N GLU A 88 -16.87 -17.65 19.01
CA GLU A 88 -16.44 -18.44 20.18
C GLU A 88 -15.12 -19.21 19.90
N HIS A 89 -14.96 -19.77 18.69
CA HIS A 89 -13.83 -20.64 18.36
C HIS A 89 -12.63 -19.91 17.71
N ILE A 90 -12.76 -18.62 17.35
CA ILE A 90 -11.66 -17.82 16.82
C ILE A 90 -10.57 -17.55 17.87
N PHE A 91 -10.97 -17.35 19.13
CA PHE A 91 -10.05 -16.90 20.18
C PHE A 91 -9.24 -18.05 20.79
N GLN A 92 -9.76 -19.29 20.77
CA GLN A 92 -9.07 -20.46 21.31
C GLN A 92 -7.83 -20.87 20.48
N ARG A 93 -7.79 -20.55 19.17
CA ARG A 93 -6.62 -20.84 18.31
C ARG A 93 -5.46 -19.82 18.39
N ARG A 94 -5.56 -18.78 19.21
CA ARG A 94 -4.47 -17.77 19.33
C ARG A 94 -3.27 -18.23 20.18
N GLY A 95 -3.34 -19.41 20.79
CA GLY A 95 -2.24 -20.00 21.58
C GLY A 95 -1.15 -20.70 20.74
N ASP A 96 -1.46 -21.24 19.57
CA ASP A 96 -0.52 -22.09 18.83
C ASP A 96 0.23 -21.32 17.74
N SER A 97 1.52 -21.11 17.99
CA SER A 97 2.41 -20.26 17.19
C SER A 97 2.96 -20.90 15.90
N SER A 98 2.41 -22.02 15.44
CA SER A 98 2.93 -22.75 14.27
C SER A 98 1.81 -23.33 13.41
N GLY A 99 1.16 -22.48 12.60
CA GLY A 99 0.18 -22.94 11.62
C GLY A 99 -0.21 -21.82 10.66
N SER A 100 -0.28 -22.14 9.38
CA SER A 100 -0.50 -21.22 8.27
C SER A 100 -1.70 -20.26 8.48
N LYS A 101 -1.49 -18.98 8.19
CA LYS A 101 -2.46 -17.87 8.37
C LYS A 101 -3.55 -17.85 7.29
N ASN A 102 -4.34 -18.91 7.18
CA ASN A 102 -5.59 -18.91 6.42
C ASN A 102 -6.75 -18.91 7.42
N SER A 103 -7.09 -17.73 7.95
CA SER A 103 -8.11 -17.48 8.99
C SER A 103 -9.55 -17.85 8.61
N ASN A 104 -9.78 -18.36 7.40
CA ASN A 104 -11.12 -18.69 6.89
C ASN A 104 -11.38 -20.20 6.84
N THR A 105 -10.50 -21.04 7.40
CA THR A 105 -10.63 -22.51 7.40
C THR A 105 -11.09 -23.01 8.77
N LEU A 106 -12.14 -22.39 9.32
CA LEU A 106 -12.90 -23.00 10.40
C LEU A 106 -14.01 -23.80 9.72
N VAL A 107 -13.89 -25.12 9.74
CA VAL A 107 -14.95 -26.02 9.25
C VAL A 107 -16.10 -25.91 10.24
N LEU A 108 -17.28 -25.54 9.76
CA LEU A 108 -18.47 -25.47 10.60
C LEU A 108 -19.02 -26.89 10.81
N PRO A 109 -19.69 -27.16 11.93
CA PRO A 109 -20.52 -28.36 12.06
C PRO A 109 -21.53 -28.44 10.91
N PRO A 110 -21.87 -29.64 10.42
CA PRO A 110 -22.76 -29.83 9.26
C PRO A 110 -24.14 -29.17 9.46
N GLU A 111 -24.56 -28.99 10.70
CA GLU A 111 -25.85 -28.40 11.10
C GLU A 111 -25.80 -26.89 11.34
N VAL A 112 -24.68 -26.20 11.07
CA VAL A 112 -24.53 -24.78 11.40
C VAL A 112 -24.13 -23.97 10.16
N GLY A 113 -24.98 -23.01 9.76
CA GLY A 113 -24.76 -22.14 8.60
C GLY A 113 -24.69 -22.87 7.25
N ILE A 114 -24.21 -22.18 6.22
CA ILE A 114 -23.98 -22.77 4.89
C ILE A 114 -22.48 -22.98 4.70
N GLN A 115 -22.07 -24.19 4.32
CA GLN A 115 -20.67 -24.48 4.00
C GLN A 115 -20.52 -25.39 2.79
N TYR A 116 -19.41 -25.22 2.08
CA TYR A 116 -19.01 -26.06 0.95
C TYR A 116 -17.50 -26.26 0.97
N ASN A 117 -17.01 -27.51 0.94
CA ASN A 117 -15.58 -27.84 1.01
C ASN A 117 -14.81 -27.13 2.14
N GLY A 118 -15.42 -27.05 3.33
CA GLY A 118 -14.83 -26.38 4.49
C GLY A 118 -14.80 -24.85 4.40
N ARG A 119 -15.45 -24.26 3.39
CA ARG A 119 -15.63 -22.81 3.24
C ARG A 119 -17.05 -22.42 3.65
N ARG A 120 -17.16 -21.51 4.61
CA ARG A 120 -18.43 -20.87 4.97
C ARG A 120 -18.91 -19.95 3.84
N ILE A 121 -20.17 -20.10 3.46
CA ILE A 121 -20.87 -19.16 2.58
C ILE A 121 -21.72 -18.25 3.48
N PHE A 122 -21.55 -16.93 3.33
CA PHE A 122 -22.27 -15.96 4.13
C PHE A 122 -23.62 -15.65 3.49
N ALA A 123 -24.68 -15.60 4.29
CA ALA A 123 -26.03 -15.32 3.81
C ALA A 123 -26.58 -14.03 4.41
N HIS A 124 -27.10 -13.14 3.56
CA HIS A 124 -27.75 -11.90 3.95
C HIS A 124 -29.04 -11.70 3.18
N LEU A 125 -29.95 -10.89 3.70
CA LEU A 125 -31.12 -10.49 2.93
C LEU A 125 -30.68 -9.69 1.68
N ALA A 126 -31.27 -9.97 0.53
CA ALA A 126 -31.00 -9.21 -0.68
C ALA A 126 -31.57 -7.79 -0.52
N LEU A 127 -30.75 -6.79 -0.84
CA LEU A 127 -31.15 -5.39 -0.82
C LEU A 127 -31.74 -4.99 -2.18
N SER A 128 -32.67 -4.05 -2.17
CA SER A 128 -33.20 -3.47 -3.41
C SER A 128 -32.11 -2.70 -4.15
N ARG A 129 -32.25 -2.52 -5.47
CA ARG A 129 -31.25 -1.80 -6.28
C ARG A 129 -31.01 -0.36 -5.77
N SER A 130 -32.07 0.28 -5.26
CA SER A 130 -32.02 1.61 -4.65
C SER A 130 -31.26 1.61 -3.33
N GLU A 131 -31.47 0.60 -2.48
CA GLU A 131 -30.73 0.43 -1.22
C GLU A 131 -29.27 0.09 -1.45
N VAL A 132 -28.96 -0.75 -2.46
CA VAL A 132 -27.58 -1.04 -2.86
C VAL A 132 -26.86 0.25 -3.24
N ALA A 133 -27.50 1.10 -4.07
CA ALA A 133 -26.94 2.41 -4.43
C ALA A 133 -26.74 3.32 -3.21
N ALA A 134 -27.69 3.33 -2.27
CA ALA A 134 -27.57 4.09 -1.02
C ALA A 134 -26.44 3.55 -0.13
N VAL A 135 -26.25 2.23 -0.03
CA VAL A 135 -25.15 1.60 0.72
C VAL A 135 -23.81 1.85 0.04
N GLU A 136 -23.74 1.85 -1.29
CA GLU A 136 -22.54 2.22 -2.04
C GLU A 136 -22.18 3.69 -1.82
N ASN A 137 -23.15 4.59 -1.86
CA ASN A 137 -22.97 6.02 -1.59
C ASN A 137 -22.58 6.28 -0.12
N LYS A 138 -23.19 5.58 0.85
CA LYS A 138 -22.79 5.61 2.26
C LYS A 138 -21.40 5.02 2.49
N LYS A 139 -21.00 3.99 1.74
CA LYS A 139 -19.61 3.47 1.75
C LYS A 139 -18.66 4.47 1.10
N ALA A 140 -19.08 5.23 0.09
CA ALA A 140 -18.28 6.30 -0.49
C ALA A 140 -18.07 7.45 0.51
N SER A 141 -19.09 7.81 1.30
CA SER A 141 -18.99 8.84 2.33
C SER A 141 -18.29 8.37 3.61
N LYS A 142 -18.51 7.14 4.11
CA LYS A 142 -17.74 6.58 5.25
C LYS A 142 -16.27 6.29 4.88
N ASN A 143 -15.96 6.02 3.62
CA ASN A 143 -14.58 6.00 3.10
C ASN A 143 -14.04 7.42 2.78
N GLN A 144 -14.60 8.47 3.40
CA GLN A 144 -13.94 9.78 3.53
C GLN A 144 -12.95 9.84 4.71
N LEU A 145 -12.66 8.73 5.41
CA LEU A 145 -11.26 8.52 5.77
C LEU A 145 -10.53 8.48 4.44
N PRO A 146 -9.67 9.48 4.12
CA PRO A 146 -9.21 9.69 2.76
C PRO A 146 -8.73 8.35 2.25
N LYS A 147 -9.48 7.74 1.31
CA LYS A 147 -8.89 6.73 0.42
C LYS A 147 -7.66 7.43 -0.06
N VAL A 148 -6.50 7.03 0.45
CA VAL A 148 -5.19 7.55 0.05
C VAL A 148 -5.28 7.48 -1.46
N LYS A 149 -5.56 8.61 -2.11
CA LYS A 149 -5.54 8.71 -3.56
C LYS A 149 -4.12 8.28 -3.80
N LYS A 150 -3.93 7.03 -4.25
CA LYS A 150 -2.60 6.48 -4.55
C LYS A 150 -1.91 7.63 -5.26
N ASP A 151 -0.82 8.17 -4.73
CA ASP A 151 -0.28 9.47 -5.12
C ASP A 151 0.16 9.43 -6.60
N LEU A 152 -0.80 9.44 -7.52
CA LEU A 152 -0.65 9.21 -8.95
C LEU A 152 0.09 10.39 -9.55
N GLU A 153 -0.13 11.57 -8.98
CA GLU A 153 0.60 12.79 -9.29
C GLU A 153 2.09 12.63 -9.01
N LEU A 154 2.45 12.04 -7.86
CA LEU A 154 3.86 11.77 -7.54
C LEU A 154 4.49 10.77 -8.50
N LEU A 155 3.76 9.74 -8.91
CA LEU A 155 4.26 8.77 -9.89
C LEU A 155 4.44 9.37 -11.28
N LYS A 156 3.58 10.31 -11.68
CA LYS A 156 3.68 11.00 -12.97
C LYS A 156 4.77 12.06 -12.98
N LYS A 157 5.24 12.52 -11.81
CA LYS A 157 6.26 13.56 -11.70
C LYS A 157 7.59 13.07 -12.27
N GLY A 158 8.14 13.81 -13.23
CA GLY A 158 9.40 13.46 -13.92
C GLY A 158 9.28 12.33 -14.95
N LEU A 159 8.06 11.88 -15.28
CA LEU A 159 7.86 10.86 -16.31
C LEU A 159 8.17 11.42 -17.70
N LEU A 160 9.06 10.75 -18.43
CA LEU A 160 9.43 11.05 -19.81
C LEU A 160 9.26 9.78 -20.65
N LEU A 161 8.26 9.76 -21.53
CA LEU A 161 7.97 8.66 -22.45
C LEU A 161 8.22 9.10 -23.90
N PRO A 162 8.49 8.14 -24.81
CA PRO A 162 8.65 8.44 -26.24
C PRO A 162 7.50 9.32 -26.76
N GLY A 163 7.83 10.41 -27.44
CA GLY A 163 6.85 11.36 -28.01
C GLY A 163 6.41 12.50 -27.07
N MET A 164 6.88 12.55 -25.81
CA MET A 164 6.63 13.68 -24.91
C MET A 164 7.61 14.84 -25.15
N LYS A 165 7.16 16.08 -24.90
CA LYS A 165 8.03 17.27 -24.88
C LYS A 165 9.15 17.07 -23.85
N GLY A 166 10.40 17.30 -24.24
CA GLY A 166 11.58 17.07 -23.39
C GLY A 166 12.26 15.70 -23.57
N THR A 167 11.80 14.89 -24.54
CA THR A 167 12.51 13.66 -24.98
C THR A 167 13.46 13.88 -26.16
N GLU A 168 13.50 15.09 -26.69
CA GLU A 168 14.43 15.50 -27.75
C GLU A 168 15.89 15.34 -27.28
N GLY A 169 16.69 14.58 -28.03
CA GLY A 169 18.09 14.31 -27.71
C GLY A 169 18.34 13.19 -26.68
N ILE A 170 17.29 12.45 -26.27
CA ILE A 170 17.45 11.24 -25.46
C ILE A 170 17.65 10.03 -26.40
N SER A 171 18.64 9.19 -26.11
CA SER A 171 18.87 7.94 -26.87
C SER A 171 17.67 6.97 -26.76
N SER A 172 17.41 6.22 -27.82
CA SER A 172 16.35 5.20 -27.87
C SER A 172 16.48 4.14 -26.77
N HIS A 173 17.72 3.76 -26.43
CA HIS A 173 17.99 2.84 -25.31
C HIS A 173 17.51 3.40 -23.97
N ASP A 174 17.80 4.68 -23.75
CA ASP A 174 17.47 5.42 -22.54
C ASP A 174 15.94 5.62 -22.40
N LEU A 175 15.24 5.85 -23.52
CA LEU A 175 13.77 5.90 -23.55
C LEU A 175 13.15 4.55 -23.18
N ARG A 176 13.72 3.44 -23.68
CA ARG A 176 13.27 2.09 -23.34
C ARG A 176 13.44 1.77 -21.86
N LEU A 177 14.52 2.23 -21.23
CA LEU A 177 14.73 2.09 -19.78
C LEU A 177 13.63 2.81 -18.98
N ARG A 178 13.24 4.02 -19.39
CA ARG A 178 12.14 4.79 -18.76
C ARG A 178 10.80 4.09 -18.93
N GLU A 179 10.52 3.58 -20.12
CA GLU A 179 9.29 2.83 -20.40
C GLU A 179 9.20 1.55 -19.55
N ASN A 180 10.29 0.80 -19.42
CA ASN A 180 10.35 -0.41 -18.60
C ASN A 180 10.14 -0.09 -17.12
N SER A 181 10.75 0.99 -16.62
CA SER A 181 10.56 1.47 -15.25
C SER A 181 9.10 1.84 -14.98
N TRP A 182 8.46 2.53 -15.92
CA TRP A 182 7.05 2.89 -15.83
C TRP A 182 6.11 1.66 -15.84
N LYS A 183 6.41 0.66 -16.65
CA LYS A 183 5.70 -0.64 -16.63
C LYS A 183 5.84 -1.33 -15.27
N GLU A 184 7.04 -1.36 -14.70
CA GLU A 184 7.29 -1.93 -13.37
C GLU A 184 6.47 -1.23 -12.28
N ILE A 185 6.44 0.11 -12.32
CA ILE A 185 5.64 0.95 -11.42
C ILE A 185 4.16 0.62 -11.54
N LYS A 186 3.61 0.56 -12.76
CA LYS A 186 2.18 0.24 -12.99
C LYS A 186 1.80 -1.13 -12.42
N ILE A 187 2.63 -2.14 -12.64
CA ILE A 187 2.39 -3.51 -12.12
C ILE A 187 2.39 -3.49 -10.59
N LYS A 188 3.38 -2.85 -9.96
CA LYS A 188 3.46 -2.74 -8.49
C LYS A 188 2.25 -1.99 -7.92
N MET A 189 1.86 -0.88 -8.54
CA MET A 189 0.74 -0.06 -8.07
C MET A 189 -0.63 -0.71 -8.21
N ASN A 190 -0.78 -1.74 -9.06
CA ASN A 190 -2.00 -2.53 -9.12
C ASN A 190 -2.23 -3.29 -7.81
N ASN A 191 -1.14 -3.76 -7.18
CA ASN A 191 -1.21 -4.49 -5.91
C ASN A 191 -1.37 -3.52 -4.71
N PRO A 192 -2.38 -3.71 -3.84
CA PRO A 192 -2.67 -2.80 -2.71
C PRO A 192 -1.60 -2.79 -1.60
N ASN A 193 -0.68 -3.77 -1.60
CA ASN A 193 0.41 -3.80 -0.64
C ASN A 193 1.53 -2.80 -0.95
N TYR A 194 1.62 -2.31 -2.18
CA TYR A 194 2.60 -1.30 -2.56
C TYR A 194 2.07 0.12 -2.35
N GLU A 195 2.96 1.00 -1.93
CA GLU A 195 2.69 2.42 -1.70
C GLU A 195 3.87 3.27 -2.16
N VAL A 196 3.57 4.48 -2.61
CA VAL A 196 4.58 5.45 -3.03
C VAL A 196 5.17 6.13 -1.81
N ASN A 197 6.50 6.15 -1.70
CA ASN A 197 7.19 6.81 -0.61
C ASN A 197 7.55 8.24 -0.97
N LYS A 198 6.94 9.20 -0.27
CA LYS A 198 7.15 10.65 -0.45
C LYS A 198 8.54 11.16 -0.06
N PHE A 199 9.24 10.41 0.80
CA PHE A 199 10.52 10.78 1.41
C PHE A 199 11.68 9.90 0.93
N ARG A 200 11.48 9.13 -0.14
CA ARG A 200 12.51 8.29 -0.71
C ARG A 200 12.44 8.29 -2.23
N LEU A 201 13.56 8.63 -2.86
CA LEU A 201 13.70 8.63 -4.29
C LEU A 201 14.47 7.38 -4.75
N CYS A 202 14.09 6.84 -5.90
CA CYS A 202 14.83 5.85 -6.66
C CYS A 202 15.56 6.57 -7.80
N VAL A 203 16.89 6.48 -7.80
CA VAL A 203 17.73 7.01 -8.88
C VAL A 203 18.23 5.82 -9.68
N ARG A 204 17.86 5.73 -10.95
CA ARG A 204 18.28 4.67 -11.89
C ARG A 204 19.28 5.22 -12.91
N ASN A 205 19.83 4.31 -13.71
CA ASN A 205 20.84 4.58 -14.74
C ASN A 205 22.16 5.14 -14.16
N ILE A 206 22.52 4.68 -12.96
CA ILE A 206 23.76 5.11 -12.29
C ILE A 206 24.94 4.33 -12.87
N PRO A 207 26.11 4.96 -13.09
CA PRO A 207 27.33 4.26 -13.48
C PRO A 207 27.68 3.14 -12.49
N THR A 208 28.05 1.96 -13.00
CA THR A 208 28.28 0.76 -12.19
C THR A 208 29.48 0.87 -11.25
N LYS A 209 30.45 1.72 -11.59
CA LYS A 209 31.64 2.01 -10.77
C LYS A 209 31.39 3.05 -9.67
N MET A 210 30.28 3.79 -9.74
CA MET A 210 30.02 4.92 -8.84
C MET A 210 29.76 4.47 -7.39
N LYS A 211 30.36 5.17 -6.43
CA LYS A 211 30.16 4.91 -4.99
C LYS A 211 29.05 5.79 -4.40
N SER A 212 28.52 5.39 -3.24
CA SER A 212 27.44 6.14 -2.56
C SER A 212 27.87 7.55 -2.14
N CYS A 213 29.14 7.74 -1.77
CA CYS A 213 29.70 9.05 -1.43
C CYS A 213 29.77 9.98 -2.64
N GLU A 214 30.20 9.47 -3.79
CA GLU A 214 30.26 10.21 -5.05
C GLU A 214 28.85 10.65 -5.48
N LEU A 215 27.87 9.74 -5.40
CA LEU A 215 26.48 10.09 -5.72
C LEU A 215 25.93 11.17 -4.79
N ASN A 216 26.26 11.11 -3.50
CA ASN A 216 25.88 12.14 -2.55
C ASN A 216 26.52 13.50 -2.88
N ASN A 217 27.77 13.51 -3.33
CA ASN A 217 28.46 14.73 -3.74
C ASN A 217 27.84 15.34 -5.00
N VAL A 218 27.47 14.52 -5.99
CA VAL A 218 26.73 14.99 -7.18
C VAL A 218 25.43 15.66 -6.78
N ILE A 219 24.65 15.04 -5.89
CA ILE A 219 23.41 15.62 -5.37
C ILE A 219 23.65 16.99 -4.72
N ILE A 220 24.68 17.08 -3.87
CA ILE A 220 25.03 18.33 -3.18
C ILE A 220 25.49 19.40 -4.17
N GLN A 221 26.25 19.04 -5.20
CA GLN A 221 26.68 19.96 -6.26
C GLN A 221 25.48 20.49 -7.05
N GLU A 222 24.52 19.64 -7.41
CA GLU A 222 23.32 20.10 -8.11
C GLU A 222 22.45 21.02 -7.23
N ILE A 223 22.33 20.75 -5.94
CA ILE A 223 21.66 21.65 -4.98
C ILE A 223 22.38 23.00 -4.88
N SER A 224 23.71 23.00 -4.98
CA SER A 224 24.48 24.25 -4.90
C SER A 224 24.25 25.20 -6.09
N LYS A 225 23.83 24.66 -7.24
CA LYS A 225 23.51 25.40 -8.48
C LYS A 225 22.10 26.00 -8.49
N LEU A 226 21.28 25.77 -7.46
CA LEU A 226 19.91 26.30 -7.39
C LEU A 226 19.87 27.82 -7.26
N ASP A 227 18.94 28.43 -7.98
CA ASP A 227 18.61 29.86 -7.88
C ASP A 227 18.18 30.24 -6.46
N ASP A 228 18.56 31.44 -6.01
CA ASP A 228 18.26 31.91 -4.65
C ASP A 228 16.74 31.95 -4.38
N ASN A 229 15.93 32.35 -5.37
CA ASN A 229 14.46 32.36 -5.27
C ASN A 229 13.88 30.95 -5.02
N LYS A 230 14.39 29.94 -5.73
CA LYS A 230 13.97 28.55 -5.53
C LYS A 230 14.38 28.04 -4.15
N VAL A 231 15.56 28.43 -3.67
CA VAL A 231 16.03 28.10 -2.31
C VAL A 231 15.10 28.69 -1.24
N TYR A 232 14.67 29.95 -1.39
CA TYR A 232 13.74 30.57 -0.44
C TYR A 232 12.37 29.89 -0.43
N ASN A 233 11.80 29.62 -1.61
CA ASN A 233 10.51 28.95 -1.72
C ASN A 233 10.56 27.56 -1.11
N LEU A 234 11.60 26.78 -1.46
CA LEU A 234 11.83 25.46 -0.89
C LEU A 234 11.98 25.51 0.64
N ALA A 235 12.70 26.49 1.18
CA ALA A 235 12.85 26.64 2.61
C ALA A 235 11.50 26.90 3.30
N LYS A 236 10.65 27.76 2.72
CA LYS A 236 9.29 28.02 3.22
C LYS A 236 8.42 26.76 3.17
N GLU A 237 8.42 26.05 2.05
CA GLU A 237 7.64 24.81 1.88
C GLU A 237 8.07 23.69 2.86
N ILE A 238 9.37 23.57 3.13
CA ILE A 238 9.88 22.59 4.11
C ILE A 238 9.41 22.98 5.52
N ILE A 239 9.41 24.27 5.85
CA ILE A 239 8.94 24.74 7.15
C ILE A 239 7.47 24.42 7.32
N THR A 240 6.62 24.75 6.35
CA THR A 240 5.19 24.47 6.40
C THR A 240 4.91 22.98 6.49
N GLU A 241 5.62 22.16 5.71
CA GLU A 241 5.46 20.69 5.75
C GLU A 241 5.83 20.11 7.12
N ILE A 242 6.93 20.59 7.73
CA ILE A 242 7.35 20.11 9.04
C ILE A 242 6.35 20.54 10.10
N ASP A 243 5.91 21.80 10.09
CA ASP A 243 4.94 22.33 11.06
C ASP A 243 3.57 21.60 10.96
N GLU A 244 3.11 21.26 9.75
CA GLU A 244 1.88 20.45 9.56
C GLU A 244 2.03 19.02 10.10
N SER A 245 3.21 18.42 9.96
CA SER A 245 3.47 17.06 10.46
C SER A 245 3.46 16.96 11.99
N GLU A 246 3.59 18.09 12.71
CA GLU A 246 3.55 18.15 14.18
C GLU A 246 2.17 17.77 14.75
N ASN A 247 1.09 17.92 13.98
CA ASN A 247 -0.26 17.52 14.38
C ASN A 247 -0.51 16.00 14.31
N SER A 248 0.47 15.23 13.80
CA SER A 248 0.40 13.77 13.68
C SER A 248 1.50 13.09 14.50
N ASP A 249 1.17 12.69 15.72
CA ASP A 249 2.09 12.09 16.70
C ASP A 249 2.91 10.92 16.13
N CYS A 250 4.21 11.12 15.85
CA CYS A 250 5.16 10.01 15.66
C CYS A 250 6.61 10.36 16.05
N GLY A 251 7.21 9.52 16.92
CA GLY A 251 8.42 9.76 17.73
C GLY A 251 9.80 10.00 17.08
N ASN A 252 9.89 10.60 15.88
CA ASN A 252 11.14 11.14 15.31
C ASN A 252 11.21 12.68 15.32
N VAL A 253 10.30 13.32 16.08
CA VAL A 253 10.02 14.77 16.04
C VAL A 253 11.21 15.65 16.43
N THR A 254 12.10 15.20 17.33
CA THR A 254 13.15 16.06 17.91
C THR A 254 14.21 16.52 16.92
N SER A 255 14.64 15.65 16.00
CA SER A 255 15.64 15.98 14.97
C SER A 255 15.06 16.90 13.89
N LEU A 256 13.81 16.68 13.51
CA LEU A 256 13.05 17.52 12.57
C LEU A 256 12.86 18.93 13.12
N ARG A 257 12.48 19.05 14.40
CA ARG A 257 12.28 20.34 15.08
C ARG A 257 13.54 21.19 15.14
N ARG A 258 14.71 20.57 15.35
CA ARG A 258 16.00 21.27 15.32
C ARG A 258 16.28 21.84 13.92
N ILE A 259 16.00 21.07 12.88
CA ILE A 259 16.20 21.50 11.49
C ILE A 259 15.25 22.65 11.15
N SER A 260 13.96 22.54 11.46
CA SER A 260 12.97 23.61 11.22
C SER A 260 13.35 24.92 11.93
N LYS A 261 13.72 24.86 13.22
CA LYS A 261 14.20 26.05 13.96
C LYS A 261 15.45 26.68 13.34
N THR A 262 16.42 25.87 12.92
CA THR A 262 17.65 26.36 12.28
C THR A 262 17.36 26.96 10.91
N LEU A 263 16.40 26.40 10.15
CA LEU A 263 15.97 26.93 8.86
C LEU A 263 15.26 28.28 9.02
N LYS A 264 14.29 28.38 9.95
CA LYS A 264 13.55 29.63 10.26
C LYS A 264 14.50 30.79 10.60
N ARG A 265 15.54 30.53 11.41
CA ARG A 265 16.54 31.55 11.79
C ARG A 265 17.42 32.01 10.63
N ASN A 266 17.62 31.17 9.61
CA ASN A 266 18.54 31.43 8.51
C ASN A 266 17.82 31.64 7.17
N ILE A 267 16.51 31.88 7.20
CA ILE A 267 15.68 31.92 6.01
C ILE A 267 16.12 33.01 5.02
N ASN A 268 16.68 34.12 5.52
CA ASN A 268 17.16 35.26 4.72
C ASN A 268 18.55 35.03 4.09
N SER A 269 19.18 33.87 4.30
CA SER A 269 20.52 33.58 3.76
C SER A 269 20.52 32.30 2.90
N PRO A 270 20.56 32.41 1.56
CA PRO A 270 20.54 31.26 0.66
C PRO A 270 21.72 30.31 0.89
N LYS A 271 22.91 30.87 1.16
CA LYS A 271 24.13 30.09 1.46
C LYS A 271 23.94 29.19 2.69
N ARG A 272 23.32 29.71 3.76
CA ARG A 272 23.05 28.93 4.97
C ARG A 272 21.93 27.91 4.75
N CYS A 273 20.87 28.27 4.02
CA CYS A 273 19.82 27.33 3.63
C CYS A 273 20.36 26.13 2.85
N ARG A 274 21.24 26.35 1.86
CA ARG A 274 21.91 25.28 1.11
C ARG A 274 22.72 24.33 2.01
N ASN A 275 23.38 24.85 3.04
CA ASN A 275 24.10 24.00 4.00
C ASN A 275 23.14 23.15 4.84
N ILE A 276 21.98 23.69 5.23
CA ILE A 276 20.95 22.95 5.95
C ILE A 276 20.35 21.86 5.04
N PHE A 277 20.16 22.12 3.75
CA PHE A 277 19.67 21.14 2.79
C PHE A 277 20.55 19.88 2.69
N LYS A 278 21.86 20.01 2.90
CA LYS A 278 22.76 18.85 2.97
C LYS A 278 22.37 17.89 4.11
N MET A 279 21.87 18.42 5.22
CA MET A 279 21.43 17.63 6.38
C MET A 279 20.05 16.97 6.16
N LEU A 280 19.29 17.39 5.15
CA LEU A 280 18.00 16.78 4.80
C LEU A 280 18.16 15.42 4.10
N ILE A 281 19.36 15.06 3.67
CA ILE A 281 19.66 13.75 3.09
C ILE A 281 20.09 12.82 4.22
N LYS A 282 19.23 11.85 4.57
CA LYS A 282 19.49 10.88 5.65
C LYS A 282 20.47 9.80 5.22
N LYS A 283 20.25 9.21 4.04
CA LYS A 283 21.01 8.07 3.57
C LYS A 283 20.93 7.91 2.07
N VAL A 284 22.08 7.66 1.44
CA VAL A 284 22.19 7.24 0.04
C VAL A 284 22.65 5.79 0.01
N ASN A 285 21.87 4.91 -0.64
CA ASN A 285 22.14 3.48 -0.70
C ASN A 285 22.10 2.95 -2.13
N ILE A 286 23.26 2.61 -2.68
CA ILE A 286 23.38 1.94 -3.98
C ILE A 286 23.12 0.45 -3.81
N ILE A 287 22.20 -0.09 -4.60
CA ILE A 287 21.85 -1.51 -4.56
C ILE A 287 22.83 -2.32 -5.42
N ARG A 288 23.31 -3.41 -4.84
CA ARG A 288 24.29 -4.33 -5.43
C ARG A 288 23.75 -5.75 -5.41
N GLU A 289 24.30 -6.61 -6.26
CA GLU A 289 23.81 -7.98 -6.50
C GLU A 289 23.83 -8.86 -5.24
N ASN A 290 24.96 -8.93 -4.54
CA ASN A 290 25.12 -9.80 -3.36
C ASN A 290 24.98 -9.05 -2.03
N SER A 291 24.40 -7.86 -2.02
CA SER A 291 24.33 -6.94 -0.87
C SER A 291 25.68 -6.55 -0.22
N LEU A 292 26.80 -7.17 -0.64
CA LEU A 292 28.16 -6.85 -0.23
C LEU A 292 28.60 -5.52 -0.87
N LYS A 293 29.33 -4.69 -0.13
CA LYS A 293 29.81 -3.39 -0.61
C LYS A 293 30.73 -3.49 -1.83
N THR A 294 31.42 -4.62 -1.98
CA THR A 294 32.36 -4.93 -3.07
C THR A 294 31.68 -5.51 -4.30
N SER A 295 30.42 -5.95 -4.19
CA SER A 295 29.71 -6.58 -5.31
C SER A 295 29.29 -5.57 -6.40
N LYS A 296 29.07 -6.08 -7.61
CA LYS A 296 28.69 -5.27 -8.77
C LYS A 296 27.40 -4.49 -8.50
N SER A 297 27.41 -3.21 -8.86
CA SER A 297 26.22 -2.35 -8.77
C SER A 297 25.15 -2.80 -9.76
N ARG A 298 23.88 -2.80 -9.31
CA ARG A 298 22.73 -3.04 -10.18
C ARG A 298 22.30 -1.79 -10.97
N GLY A 299 23.01 -0.68 -10.81
CA GLY A 299 22.76 0.56 -11.57
C GLY A 299 21.62 1.42 -11.03
N PHE A 300 21.17 1.19 -9.80
CA PHE A 300 20.19 2.03 -9.12
C PHE A 300 20.48 2.23 -7.63
N ALA A 301 19.98 3.33 -7.08
CA ALA A 301 20.16 3.73 -5.69
C ALA A 301 18.87 4.26 -5.09
N PHE A 302 18.79 4.20 -3.76
CA PHE A 302 17.75 4.85 -2.99
C PHE A 302 18.33 6.00 -2.20
N VAL A 303 17.69 7.16 -2.29
CA VAL A 303 18.02 8.37 -1.54
C VAL A 303 16.88 8.64 -0.56
N ASN A 304 17.18 8.52 0.73
CA ASN A 304 16.23 8.83 1.79
C ASN A 304 16.40 10.28 2.19
N THR A 305 15.31 11.03 2.10
CA THR A 305 15.23 12.44 2.49
C THR A 305 14.38 12.57 3.76
N ILE A 306 14.32 13.80 4.27
CA ILE A 306 13.55 14.14 5.45
C ILE A 306 12.19 14.73 5.09
N SER A 307 12.13 15.55 4.04
CA SER A 307 10.94 16.29 3.60
C SER A 307 10.54 15.88 2.18
N HIS A 308 9.23 15.92 1.93
CA HIS A 308 8.64 15.69 0.63
C HIS A 308 8.97 16.83 -0.35
N SER A 309 8.83 18.09 0.06
CA SER A 309 9.13 19.26 -0.79
C SER A 309 10.58 19.25 -1.27
N PHE A 310 11.50 18.86 -0.38
CA PHE A 310 12.90 18.63 -0.73
C PHE A 310 13.10 17.49 -1.74
N SER A 311 12.38 16.38 -1.56
CA SER A 311 12.43 15.23 -2.49
C SER A 311 11.92 15.59 -3.88
N SER A 312 10.81 16.33 -3.91
CA SER A 312 10.16 16.82 -5.11
C SER A 312 11.11 17.71 -5.93
N THR A 313 11.76 18.68 -5.26
CA THR A 313 12.74 19.57 -5.88
C THR A 313 13.97 18.80 -6.36
N LEU A 314 14.44 17.83 -5.56
CA LEU A 314 15.59 17.01 -5.93
C LEU A 314 15.32 16.15 -7.17
N LEU A 315 14.10 15.62 -7.30
CA LEU A 315 13.67 14.90 -8.50
C LEU A 315 13.68 15.81 -9.72
N GLU A 316 13.18 17.03 -9.61
CA GLU A 316 13.16 18.00 -10.73
C GLU A 316 14.55 18.39 -11.22
N ILE A 317 15.51 18.57 -10.31
CA ILE A 317 16.87 19.00 -10.66
C ILE A 317 17.70 17.86 -11.25
N LEU A 318 17.57 16.67 -10.67
CA LEU A 318 18.38 15.53 -11.09
C LEU A 318 17.83 14.89 -12.36
N ASN A 319 16.52 14.73 -12.49
CA ASN A 319 15.94 13.92 -13.55
C ASN A 319 16.29 14.46 -14.94
N ASN A 320 16.69 13.57 -15.85
CA ASN A 320 17.09 13.90 -17.22
C ASN A 320 18.32 14.84 -17.37
N ASN A 321 19.05 15.12 -16.29
CA ASN A 321 20.21 16.01 -16.32
C ASN A 321 21.45 15.31 -16.96
N PRO A 322 21.93 15.76 -18.13
CA PRO A 322 23.07 15.15 -18.81
C PRO A 322 24.42 15.41 -18.11
N LYS A 323 24.49 16.42 -17.24
CA LYS A 323 25.73 16.81 -16.55
C LYS A 323 25.91 16.10 -15.19
N ALA A 324 24.89 15.37 -14.73
CA ALA A 324 24.90 14.75 -13.40
C ALA A 324 25.85 13.54 -13.31
N PHE A 325 26.00 12.77 -14.39
CA PHE A 325 26.91 11.63 -14.46
C PHE A 325 27.93 11.80 -15.59
N THR A 326 27.96 10.87 -16.54
CA THR A 326 28.75 10.92 -17.77
C THR A 326 27.86 11.35 -18.93
N TYR A 327 28.47 11.84 -20.02
CA TYR A 327 27.74 12.34 -21.20
C TYR A 327 26.73 11.33 -21.78
N GLU A 328 26.99 10.03 -21.61
CA GLU A 328 26.16 8.94 -22.09
C GLU A 328 25.00 8.55 -21.16
N LYS A 329 25.05 8.91 -19.88
CA LYS A 329 24.11 8.39 -18.87
C LYS A 329 23.35 9.51 -18.19
N ARG A 330 22.05 9.53 -18.42
CA ARG A 330 21.14 10.46 -17.75
C ARG A 330 20.46 9.76 -16.56
N PRO A 331 20.46 10.36 -15.37
CA PRO A 331 19.70 9.86 -14.24
C PRO A 331 18.21 9.83 -14.56
N ILE A 332 17.57 8.73 -14.16
CA ILE A 332 16.12 8.59 -14.14
C ILE A 332 15.72 8.60 -12.67
N VAL A 333 15.02 9.66 -12.24
CA VAL A 333 14.65 9.83 -10.83
C VAL A 333 13.15 9.71 -10.66
N GLU A 334 12.76 8.82 -9.76
CA GLU A 334 11.37 8.47 -9.49
C GLU A 334 11.15 8.41 -7.97
N PHE A 335 9.91 8.56 -7.51
CA PHE A 335 9.59 8.21 -6.12
C PHE A 335 9.67 6.70 -5.92
N ALA A 336 10.24 6.28 -4.79
CA ALA A 336 10.39 4.87 -4.47
C ALA A 336 9.04 4.24 -4.15
N ILE A 337 8.84 2.99 -4.59
CA ILE A 337 7.64 2.20 -4.26
C ILE A 337 8.01 1.15 -3.24
N ASP A 338 7.28 1.16 -2.12
CA ASP A 338 7.53 0.32 -0.97
C ASP A 338 6.42 -0.69 -0.74
N ASP A 339 6.81 -1.91 -0.38
CA ASP A 339 5.87 -2.92 0.09
C ASP A 339 5.60 -2.69 1.58
N LYS A 340 4.32 -2.45 1.94
CA LYS A 340 3.83 -2.31 3.31
C LYS A 340 4.24 -3.49 4.19
N ARG A 341 4.25 -4.72 3.65
CA ARG A 341 4.64 -5.94 4.37
C ARG A 341 6.11 -5.92 4.72
N ALA A 342 6.96 -5.57 3.75
CA ALA A 342 8.40 -5.45 3.95
C ALA A 342 8.74 -4.33 4.96
N LEU A 343 8.09 -3.17 4.85
CA LEU A 343 8.23 -2.07 5.80
C LEU A 343 7.84 -2.48 7.22
N PHE A 344 6.74 -3.23 7.38
CA PHE A 344 6.30 -3.74 8.67
C PHE A 344 7.31 -4.71 9.29
N ILE A 345 7.81 -5.66 8.50
CA ILE A 345 8.85 -6.61 8.94
C ILE A 345 10.13 -5.85 9.33
N GLN A 346 10.55 -4.87 8.54
CA GLN A 346 11.72 -4.05 8.81
C GLN A 346 11.57 -3.26 10.12
N ARG A 347 10.43 -2.60 10.34
CA ARG A 347 10.11 -1.89 11.59
C ARG A 347 10.16 -2.83 12.80
N LYS A 348 9.61 -4.05 12.68
CA LYS A 348 9.68 -5.07 13.74
C LYS A 348 11.11 -5.50 14.04
N ARG A 349 11.95 -5.70 13.02
CA ARG A 349 13.38 -6.04 13.19
C ARG A 349 14.13 -4.92 13.92
N ILE A 350 13.90 -3.67 13.54
CA ILE A 350 14.53 -2.51 14.19
C ILE A 350 14.11 -2.42 15.67
N LYS A 351 12.82 -2.57 15.99
CA LYS A 351 12.34 -2.57 17.38
C LYS A 351 12.96 -3.69 18.22
N LYS A 352 13.04 -4.91 17.68
CA LYS A 352 13.71 -6.04 18.36
C LYS A 352 15.19 -5.76 18.63
N ASN A 353 15.92 -5.22 17.64
CA ASN A 353 17.32 -4.86 17.81
C ASN A 353 17.50 -3.73 18.84
N PHE A 354 16.62 -2.74 18.86
CA PHE A 354 16.65 -1.65 19.83
C PHE A 354 16.47 -2.16 21.27
N ASN A 355 15.47 -3.03 21.50
CA ASN A 355 15.25 -3.64 22.81
C ASN A 355 16.47 -4.48 23.24
N LYS A 356 17.01 -5.32 22.34
CA LYS A 356 18.22 -6.10 22.62
C LYS A 356 19.43 -5.24 22.99
N CYS A 357 19.60 -4.06 22.37
CA CYS A 357 20.65 -3.12 22.75
C CYS A 357 20.39 -2.48 24.12
N LYS A 358 19.13 -2.14 24.43
CA LYS A 358 18.73 -1.56 25.72
C LYS A 358 18.97 -2.53 26.89
N ASP A 359 18.60 -3.80 26.69
CA ASP A 359 18.82 -4.87 27.67
C ASP A 359 20.31 -5.14 27.91
N ARG A 360 21.16 -5.00 26.87
CA ARG A 360 22.62 -5.08 27.03
C ARG A 360 23.20 -3.91 27.81
N SER A 361 22.69 -2.70 27.61
CA SER A 361 23.15 -1.52 28.36
C SER A 361 22.73 -1.54 29.83
N SER A 362 21.52 -2.02 30.16
CA SER A 362 21.09 -2.18 31.57
C SER A 362 21.93 -3.24 32.28
N ASN A 363 22.14 -4.41 31.66
CA ASN A 363 22.96 -5.47 32.25
C ASN A 363 24.43 -5.05 32.46
N ASN A 364 24.97 -4.19 31.59
CA ASN A 364 26.31 -3.63 31.78
C ASN A 364 26.36 -2.63 32.95
N MET A 365 25.34 -1.79 33.14
CA MET A 365 25.27 -0.86 34.28
C MET A 365 25.12 -1.61 35.61
N ASP A 366 24.29 -2.65 35.66
CA ASP A 366 24.12 -3.49 36.85
C ASP A 366 25.42 -4.23 37.22
N ASN A 367 26.18 -4.67 36.22
CA ASN A 367 27.49 -5.30 36.42
C ASN A 367 28.56 -4.29 36.89
N ILE A 368 28.52 -3.05 36.42
CA ILE A 368 29.42 -1.98 36.89
C ILE A 368 29.10 -1.60 38.35
N GLN A 369 27.83 -1.49 38.71
CA GLN A 369 27.41 -1.22 40.09
C GLN A 369 27.78 -2.35 41.04
N LYS A 370 27.59 -3.62 40.66
CA LYS A 370 28.01 -4.77 41.49
C LYS A 370 29.53 -4.83 41.71
N LYS A 371 30.33 -4.47 40.70
CA LYS A 371 31.79 -4.38 40.84
C LYS A 371 32.23 -3.22 41.75
N ALA A 372 31.53 -2.10 41.71
CA ALA A 372 31.81 -0.96 42.60
C ALA A 372 31.48 -1.26 44.07
N ILE A 373 30.41 -2.02 44.33
CA ILE A 373 30.02 -2.45 45.70
C ILE A 373 31.01 -3.47 46.28
N HIS A 374 31.68 -4.28 45.46
CA HIS A 374 32.65 -5.26 45.93
C HIS A 374 34.08 -4.71 46.10
N ALA A 375 34.32 -3.45 45.69
CA ALA A 375 35.60 -2.77 45.78
C ALA A 375 35.69 -1.78 46.96
N ILE A 376 34.63 -1.71 47.78
CA ILE A 376 34.54 -1.04 49.08
C ILE A 376 34.54 -2.15 50.13
#